data_AF-A0A5P2QS45-F1
#
_entry.id   AF-A0A5P2QS45-F1
#
_cell.length_a   1.000
_cell.length_b   1.000
_cell.length_c   1.000
_cell.angle_alpha   90.00
_cell.angle_beta   90.00
_cell.angle_gamma   90.00
#
_symmetry.space_group_name_H-M   'P 1'
#
loop_
_entity.id
_entity.type
_entity.pdbx_description
1 polymer ?
#
loop_
_entity_poly.entity_id
_entity_poly.type
_entity_poly.pdbx_seq_one_letter_code
_entity_poly.pdbx_strand_id
1 'polypeptide(L)'
;MCSLVQSFYDLRPLDGFGLIMADPPWAFKTRSAKGVTVKGAGGQYRLMTLDDIKAMPVSILAADDSVLWLWATNPMLREAIAVMDAWGFTFKTAGHWAKRTPKGKLAFGTGYILRCAGEPFLIGTRGAPKTSKRVRSVIEGPLREHSRKPDEAFGAAEALMPDARRIELFSRQRRPGWVTWGNETQKFGDAA
;
A
#
# COMPACT_ATOMS: atom_id res chain seq x y z
N MET A 1 -20.82 -8.48 0.79
CA MET A 1 -20.77 -7.04 0.46
C MET A 1 -21.33 -6.17 1.59
N CYS A 2 -22.49 -6.49 2.17
CA CYS A 2 -23.10 -5.73 3.28
C CYS A 2 -22.19 -5.55 4.52
N SER A 3 -21.40 -6.58 4.89
CA SER A 3 -20.52 -6.52 6.06
C SER A 3 -19.27 -5.64 5.90
N LEU A 4 -18.66 -5.61 4.71
CA LEU A 4 -17.45 -4.81 4.46
C LEU A 4 -17.77 -3.31 4.38
N VAL A 5 -18.89 -2.98 3.73
CA VAL A 5 -19.39 -1.60 3.64
C VAL A 5 -19.65 -1.04 5.05
N GLN A 6 -20.37 -1.79 5.90
CA GLN A 6 -20.63 -1.38 7.28
C GLN A 6 -19.32 -1.19 8.06
N SER A 7 -18.39 -2.15 7.96
CA SER A 7 -17.08 -2.03 8.62
C SER A 7 -16.32 -0.76 8.21
N PHE A 8 -16.44 -0.31 6.96
CA PHE A 8 -15.77 0.91 6.52
C PHE A 8 -16.48 2.16 7.04
N TYR A 9 -17.81 2.17 7.14
CA TYR A 9 -18.53 3.24 7.81
C TYR A 9 -18.16 3.35 9.29
N ASP A 10 -18.05 2.22 10.00
CA ASP A 10 -17.71 2.21 11.43
C ASP A 10 -16.29 2.75 11.70
N LEU A 11 -15.37 2.57 10.75
CA LEU A 11 -14.00 3.08 10.83
C LEU A 11 -13.85 4.53 10.38
N ARG A 12 -14.82 5.05 9.62
CA ARG A 12 -14.71 6.35 8.97
C ARG A 12 -14.94 7.47 10.00
N PRO A 13 -13.98 8.38 10.22
CA PRO A 13 -14.22 9.58 11.01
C PRO A 13 -15.21 10.51 10.29
N LEU A 14 -15.77 11.50 10.99
CA LEU A 14 -16.76 12.44 10.45
C LEU A 14 -16.35 13.04 9.08
N ASP A 15 -15.11 13.51 8.98
CA ASP A 15 -14.57 14.16 7.77
C ASP A 15 -13.87 13.17 6.81
N GLY A 16 -13.85 11.88 7.12
CA GLY A 16 -13.05 10.88 6.39
C GLY A 16 -11.54 10.99 6.61
N PHE A 17 -10.79 10.12 5.93
CA PHE A 17 -9.33 10.08 5.98
C PHE A 17 -8.73 10.95 4.86
N GLY A 18 -7.90 11.91 5.24
CA GLY A 18 -7.14 12.73 4.29
C GLY A 18 -5.94 11.98 3.67
N LEU A 19 -5.53 10.88 4.28
CA LEU A 19 -4.49 9.99 3.76
C LEU A 19 -4.89 8.52 3.96
N ILE A 20 -4.90 7.76 2.88
CA ILE A 20 -5.10 6.31 2.86
C ILE A 20 -3.83 5.68 2.32
N MET A 21 -3.21 4.77 3.07
CA MET A 21 -2.14 3.90 2.56
C MET A 21 -2.70 2.48 2.40
N ALA A 22 -2.45 1.82 1.27
CA ALA A 22 -2.94 0.47 1.02
C ALA A 22 -1.86 -0.42 0.39
N ASP A 23 -1.76 -1.66 0.87
CA ASP A 23 -0.94 -2.74 0.28
C ASP A 23 -1.80 -3.96 -0.05
N PRO A 24 -2.59 -3.93 -1.15
CA PRO A 24 -3.50 -5.02 -1.47
C PRO A 24 -2.77 -6.36 -1.67
N PRO A 25 -3.40 -7.49 -1.33
CA PRO A 25 -2.81 -8.81 -1.51
C PRO A 25 -2.94 -9.26 -2.98
N TRP A 26 -2.18 -8.61 -3.87
CA TRP A 26 -2.22 -8.80 -5.32
C TRP A 26 -2.04 -10.26 -5.76
N ALA A 27 -3.05 -10.83 -6.43
CA ALA A 27 -2.86 -12.07 -7.18
C ALA A 27 -2.22 -11.78 -8.54
N PHE A 28 -0.97 -12.20 -8.76
CA PHE A 28 -0.32 -12.12 -10.07
C PHE A 28 0.36 -13.44 -10.47
N LYS A 29 0.41 -13.70 -11.77
CA LYS A 29 0.95 -14.95 -12.32
C LYS A 29 2.47 -14.99 -12.19
N THR A 30 3.00 -15.98 -11.49
CA THR A 30 4.45 -16.24 -11.46
C THR A 30 4.86 -17.10 -12.67
N ARG A 31 6.08 -16.91 -13.20
CA ARG A 31 6.62 -17.73 -14.31
C ARG A 31 7.16 -19.10 -13.86
N SER A 32 7.03 -19.43 -12.58
CA SER A 32 7.61 -20.67 -12.02
C SER A 32 6.72 -21.86 -12.36
N ALA A 33 7.30 -22.90 -12.98
CA ALA A 33 6.65 -24.19 -13.17
C ALA A 33 6.28 -24.89 -11.84
N LYS A 34 6.84 -24.44 -10.70
CA LYS A 34 6.58 -24.99 -9.36
C LYS A 34 5.30 -24.47 -8.68
N GLY A 35 4.44 -23.72 -9.39
CA GLY A 35 3.19 -23.19 -8.82
C GLY A 35 3.40 -22.22 -7.63
N VAL A 36 2.40 -22.13 -6.74
CA VAL A 36 2.48 -21.36 -5.48
C VAL A 36 3.51 -22.03 -4.57
N THR A 37 4.62 -21.34 -4.31
CA THR A 37 5.63 -21.82 -3.36
C THR A 37 5.36 -21.25 -1.98
N VAL A 38 5.79 -21.96 -0.92
CA VAL A 38 5.71 -21.49 0.49
C VAL A 38 6.37 -20.11 0.67
N LYS A 39 7.36 -19.78 -0.17
CA LYS A 39 8.06 -18.48 -0.16
C LYS A 39 7.35 -17.38 -0.95
N GLY A 40 6.32 -17.70 -1.74
CA GLY A 40 5.53 -16.75 -2.52
C GLY A 40 4.36 -16.18 -1.72
N ALA A 41 3.80 -15.06 -2.18
CA ALA A 41 2.70 -14.37 -1.50
C ALA A 41 1.48 -15.29 -1.20
N GLY A 42 1.10 -16.14 -2.17
CA GLY A 42 -0.02 -17.09 -2.00
C GLY A 42 0.22 -18.23 -1.00
N GLY A 43 1.48 -18.45 -0.58
CA GLY A 43 1.82 -19.38 0.51
C GLY A 43 1.80 -18.73 1.90
N GLN A 44 1.67 -17.40 1.98
CA GLN A 44 1.81 -16.63 3.22
C GLN A 44 0.51 -15.95 3.68
N TYR A 45 -0.43 -15.71 2.76
CA TYR A 45 -1.74 -15.09 3.01
C TYR A 45 -2.69 -15.31 1.82
N ARG A 46 -4.01 -15.20 2.06
CA ARG A 46 -5.01 -15.30 0.98
C ARG A 46 -4.89 -14.09 0.04
N LEU A 47 -4.63 -14.35 -1.24
CA LEU A 47 -4.61 -13.32 -2.28
C LEU A 47 -6.03 -12.95 -2.69
N MET A 48 -6.19 -11.72 -3.19
CA MET A 48 -7.43 -11.24 -3.78
C MET A 48 -7.29 -11.14 -5.30
N THR A 49 -8.38 -11.44 -6.01
CA THR A 49 -8.43 -11.19 -7.45
C THR A 49 -8.43 -9.68 -7.71
N LEU A 50 -8.06 -9.28 -8.93
CA LEU A 50 -8.11 -7.86 -9.29
C LEU A 50 -9.52 -7.28 -9.13
N ASP A 51 -10.54 -8.06 -9.50
CA ASP A 51 -11.94 -7.63 -9.40
C ASP A 51 -12.38 -7.49 -7.95
N ASP A 52 -11.96 -8.40 -7.06
CA ASP A 52 -12.22 -8.27 -5.62
C ASP A 52 -11.57 -7.02 -5.04
N ILE A 53 -10.33 -6.69 -5.44
CA ILE A 53 -9.63 -5.49 -4.99
C ILE A 53 -10.38 -4.24 -5.47
N LYS A 54 -10.75 -4.19 -6.76
CA LYS A 54 -11.52 -3.07 -7.33
C LYS A 54 -12.88 -2.88 -6.67
N ALA A 55 -13.54 -3.97 -6.29
CA ALA A 55 -14.86 -3.94 -5.65
C ALA A 55 -14.84 -3.44 -4.18
N MET A 56 -13.66 -3.24 -3.59
CA MET A 56 -13.58 -2.69 -2.23
C MET A 56 -14.09 -1.25 -2.17
N PRO A 57 -14.94 -0.91 -1.19
CA PRO A 57 -15.56 0.41 -1.10
C PRO A 57 -14.63 1.45 -0.43
N VAL A 58 -13.35 1.51 -0.83
CA VAL A 58 -12.33 2.40 -0.23
C VAL A 58 -12.74 3.87 -0.32
N SER A 59 -13.56 4.21 -1.32
CA SER A 59 -14.19 5.52 -1.48
C SER A 59 -14.97 6.00 -0.26
N ILE A 60 -15.53 5.09 0.56
CA ILE A 60 -16.24 5.42 1.80
C ILE A 60 -15.28 6.04 2.81
N LEU A 61 -14.06 5.52 2.93
CA LEU A 61 -13.09 5.95 3.94
C LEU A 61 -12.53 7.35 3.65
N ALA A 62 -12.46 7.74 2.38
CA ALA A 62 -11.80 8.96 1.96
C ALA A 62 -12.55 10.23 2.41
N ALA A 63 -11.78 11.24 2.80
CA ALA A 63 -12.23 12.63 2.84
C ALA A 63 -12.50 13.14 1.40
N ASP A 64 -13.17 14.29 1.29
CA ASP A 64 -13.41 14.96 0.00
C ASP A 64 -12.08 15.33 -0.68
N ASP A 65 -11.12 15.80 0.11
CA ASP A 65 -9.74 16.05 -0.28
C ASP A 65 -8.83 14.99 0.37
N SER A 66 -8.42 13.99 -0.41
CA SER A 66 -7.69 12.84 0.12
C SER A 66 -6.58 12.36 -0.81
N VAL A 67 -5.49 11.88 -0.21
CA VAL A 67 -4.38 11.23 -0.89
C VAL A 67 -4.47 9.72 -0.70
N LEU A 68 -4.37 8.97 -1.79
CA LEU A 68 -4.15 7.53 -1.79
C LEU A 68 -2.68 7.24 -2.08
N TRP A 69 -2.03 6.56 -1.14
CA TRP A 69 -0.72 5.92 -1.30
C TRP A 69 -0.93 4.42 -1.54
N LEU A 70 -0.82 3.99 -2.79
CA LEU A 70 -1.08 2.60 -3.17
C LEU A 70 0.22 1.87 -3.49
N TRP A 71 0.57 0.87 -2.67
CA TRP A 71 1.66 -0.04 -3.00
C TRP A 71 1.28 -0.94 -4.17
N ALA A 72 2.23 -1.13 -5.08
CA ALA A 72 2.06 -1.97 -6.25
C ALA A 72 3.28 -2.89 -6.43
N THR A 73 3.14 -3.86 -7.32
CA THR A 73 4.29 -4.60 -7.86
C THR A 73 4.56 -4.11 -9.28
N ASN A 74 5.83 -4.03 -9.70
CA ASN A 74 6.20 -3.55 -11.05
C ASN A 74 5.37 -4.17 -12.20
N PRO A 75 5.03 -5.48 -12.17
CA PRO A 75 4.26 -6.09 -13.24
C PRO A 75 2.77 -5.73 -13.24
N MET A 76 2.27 -5.21 -12.12
CA MET A 76 0.84 -4.91 -11.88
C MET A 76 0.55 -3.41 -11.94
N LEU A 77 1.45 -2.59 -12.50
CA LEU A 77 1.30 -1.13 -12.49
C LEU A 77 0.03 -0.66 -13.22
N ARG A 78 -0.31 -1.30 -14.35
CA ARG A 78 -1.54 -0.98 -15.11
C ARG A 78 -2.78 -1.28 -14.28
N GLU A 79 -2.79 -2.44 -13.62
CA GLU A 79 -3.88 -2.92 -12.78
C GLU A 79 -4.02 -2.07 -11.52
N ALA A 80 -2.91 -1.64 -10.92
CA ALA A 80 -2.91 -0.77 -9.76
C ALA A 80 -3.51 0.61 -10.08
N ILE A 81 -3.21 1.20 -11.25
CA ILE A 81 -3.88 2.43 -11.70
C ILE A 81 -5.39 2.20 -11.85
N ALA A 82 -5.81 1.09 -12.47
CA ALA A 82 -7.22 0.75 -12.60
C ALA A 82 -7.92 0.52 -11.25
N VAL A 83 -7.20 0.07 -10.21
CA VAL A 83 -7.71 -0.02 -8.83
C VAL A 83 -7.91 1.37 -8.24
N MET A 84 -6.98 2.31 -8.45
CA MET A 84 -7.14 3.70 -7.99
C MET A 84 -8.39 4.33 -8.60
N ASP A 85 -8.59 4.15 -9.90
CA ASP A 85 -9.78 4.65 -10.60
C ASP A 85 -11.07 4.05 -10.01
N ALA A 86 -11.10 2.74 -9.78
CA ALA A 86 -12.24 2.04 -9.18
C ALA A 86 -12.56 2.52 -7.75
N TRP A 87 -11.53 2.92 -6.99
CA TRP A 87 -11.68 3.48 -5.64
C TRP A 87 -12.01 4.98 -5.65
N GLY A 88 -12.09 5.60 -6.81
CA GLY A 88 -12.41 7.02 -6.98
C GLY A 88 -11.25 7.95 -6.65
N PHE A 89 -10.03 7.55 -6.99
CA PHE A 89 -8.81 8.37 -6.92
C PHE A 89 -8.20 8.51 -8.31
N THR A 90 -7.83 9.73 -8.69
CA THR A 90 -7.11 9.99 -9.94
C THR A 90 -5.61 9.85 -9.71
N PHE A 91 -4.95 9.00 -10.50
CA PHE A 91 -3.49 8.88 -10.50
C PHE A 91 -2.80 10.22 -10.79
N LYS A 92 -1.74 10.55 -10.04
CA LYS A 92 -0.96 11.77 -10.21
C LYS A 92 0.52 11.50 -10.46
N THR A 93 1.13 10.65 -9.65
CA THR A 93 2.57 10.37 -9.74
C THR A 93 2.90 9.02 -9.12
N ALA A 94 4.11 8.54 -9.35
CA ALA A 94 4.64 7.33 -8.75
C ALA A 94 5.97 7.61 -8.04
N GLY A 95 6.26 6.79 -7.06
CA GLY A 95 7.57 6.70 -6.44
C GLY A 95 8.05 5.27 -6.30
N HIS A 96 9.23 5.11 -5.72
CA HIS A 96 9.87 3.82 -5.58
C HIS A 96 10.51 3.67 -4.21
N TRP A 97 10.25 2.53 -3.56
CA TRP A 97 11.05 2.07 -2.44
C TRP A 97 12.29 1.35 -2.96
N ALA A 98 13.45 1.98 -2.87
CA ALA A 98 14.75 1.36 -3.10
C ALA A 98 15.14 0.52 -1.87
N LYS A 99 15.11 -0.80 -2.03
CA LYS A 99 15.42 -1.75 -0.96
C LYS A 99 16.93 -1.80 -0.75
N ARG A 100 17.35 -1.56 0.50
CA ARG A 100 18.74 -1.67 0.91
C ARG A 100 18.98 -3.00 1.66
N THR A 101 20.06 -3.68 1.34
CA THR A 101 20.55 -4.82 2.13
C THR A 101 21.05 -4.33 3.50
N PRO A 102 21.26 -5.21 4.49
CA PRO A 102 21.86 -4.81 5.77
C PRO A 102 23.23 -4.12 5.65
N LYS A 103 23.92 -4.31 4.52
CA LYS A 103 25.21 -3.67 4.20
C LYS A 103 25.05 -2.38 3.36
N GLY A 104 23.84 -1.83 3.22
CA GLY A 104 23.57 -0.60 2.48
C GLY A 104 23.56 -0.71 0.95
N LYS A 105 23.87 -1.88 0.38
CA LYS A 105 23.81 -2.09 -1.09
C LYS A 105 22.36 -2.18 -1.56
N LEU A 106 22.09 -1.80 -2.82
CA LEU A 106 20.78 -2.04 -3.46
C LEU A 106 20.47 -3.55 -3.48
N ALA A 107 19.22 -3.90 -3.19
CA ALA A 107 18.74 -5.27 -3.26
C ALA A 107 18.74 -5.79 -4.70
N PHE A 108 18.85 -7.11 -4.84
CA PHE A 108 18.85 -7.79 -6.13
C PHE A 108 17.78 -8.90 -6.16
N GLY A 109 16.53 -8.47 -6.20
CA GLY A 109 15.34 -9.33 -6.17
C GLY A 109 14.99 -9.93 -7.53
N THR A 110 13.98 -10.80 -7.53
CA THR A 110 13.44 -11.43 -8.74
C THR A 110 12.81 -10.40 -9.67
N GLY A 111 12.72 -10.73 -10.96
CA GLY A 111 11.98 -9.92 -11.94
C GLY A 111 11.95 -10.60 -13.30
N TYR A 112 11.13 -10.06 -14.21
CA TYR A 112 10.85 -10.68 -15.51
C TYR A 112 11.84 -10.30 -16.60
N ILE A 113 12.26 -9.04 -16.63
CA ILE A 113 13.24 -8.48 -17.58
C ILE A 113 14.36 -7.85 -16.75
N LEU A 114 14.02 -6.87 -15.92
CA LEU A 114 14.92 -6.28 -14.93
C LEU A 114 14.91 -7.07 -13.63
N ARG A 115 15.99 -6.96 -12.87
CA ARG A 115 16.08 -7.47 -11.50
C ARG A 115 15.53 -6.40 -10.55
N CYS A 116 14.52 -6.75 -9.76
CA CYS A 116 13.85 -5.76 -8.91
C CYS A 116 14.77 -5.36 -7.74
N ALA A 117 15.11 -4.07 -7.66
CA ALA A 117 15.80 -3.49 -6.51
C ALA A 117 14.84 -2.89 -5.47
N GLY A 118 13.53 -3.04 -5.67
CA GLY A 118 12.54 -2.26 -4.94
C GLY A 118 11.10 -2.57 -5.32
N GLU A 119 10.18 -1.81 -4.72
CA GLU A 119 8.74 -1.84 -4.99
C GLU A 119 8.23 -0.44 -5.35
N PRO A 120 7.37 -0.31 -6.39
CA PRO A 120 6.74 0.96 -6.70
C PRO A 120 5.58 1.26 -5.71
N PHE A 121 5.31 2.54 -5.54
CA PHE A 121 4.07 3.04 -4.96
C PHE A 121 3.48 4.12 -5.86
N LEU A 122 2.17 4.21 -5.89
CA LEU A 122 1.41 5.18 -6.68
C LEU A 122 0.75 6.18 -5.76
N ILE A 123 0.71 7.44 -6.20
CA ILE A 123 0.03 8.53 -5.51
C ILE A 123 -1.17 8.93 -6.36
N GLY A 124 -2.36 8.84 -5.76
CA GLY A 124 -3.61 9.33 -6.32
C GLY A 124 -4.26 10.34 -5.43
N THR A 125 -5.14 11.15 -6.00
CA THR A 125 -5.91 12.12 -5.24
C THR A 125 -7.39 12.01 -5.54
N ARG A 126 -8.18 12.26 -4.51
CA ARG A 126 -9.57 12.68 -4.62
C ARG A 126 -9.64 14.15 -4.23
N GLY A 127 -10.39 14.95 -4.98
CA GLY A 127 -10.45 16.40 -4.76
C GLY A 127 -9.09 17.06 -5.02
N ALA A 128 -8.79 18.10 -4.23
CA ALA A 128 -7.60 18.93 -4.30
C ALA A 128 -6.86 19.01 -2.94
N PRO A 129 -6.35 17.88 -2.41
CA PRO A 129 -5.68 17.85 -1.12
C PRO A 129 -4.43 18.73 -1.10
N LYS A 130 -4.24 19.47 -0.01
CA LYS A 130 -3.04 20.26 0.23
C LYS A 130 -1.92 19.35 0.72
N THR A 131 -0.92 19.11 -0.13
CA THR A 131 0.25 18.28 0.18
C THR A 131 1.49 19.10 0.45
N SER A 132 2.37 18.61 1.33
CA SER A 132 3.75 19.11 1.45
C SER A 132 4.55 18.87 0.16
N LYS A 133 5.51 19.76 -0.12
CA LYS A 133 6.43 19.65 -1.28
C LYS A 133 7.80 19.06 -0.91
N ARG A 134 7.97 18.56 0.32
CA ARG A 134 9.27 18.15 0.87
C ARG A 134 9.59 16.66 0.67
N VAL A 135 8.61 15.86 0.25
CA VAL A 135 8.74 14.41 0.13
C VAL A 135 9.30 14.04 -1.23
N ARG A 136 10.36 13.22 -1.25
CA ARG A 136 11.00 12.73 -2.47
C ARG A 136 10.26 11.53 -3.04
N SER A 137 10.35 11.31 -4.35
CA SER A 137 9.77 10.15 -5.03
C SER A 137 10.53 8.83 -4.79
N VAL A 138 11.71 8.88 -4.18
CA VAL A 138 12.47 7.69 -3.80
C VAL A 138 12.55 7.60 -2.28
N ILE A 139 12.14 6.45 -1.75
CA ILE A 139 12.32 6.08 -0.34
C ILE A 139 13.39 5.02 -0.28
N GLU A 140 14.40 5.23 0.55
CA GLU A 140 15.36 4.19 0.86
C GLU A 140 14.97 3.54 2.18
N GLY A 141 14.96 2.21 2.23
CA GLY A 141 14.64 1.49 3.46
C GLY A 141 15.18 0.05 3.41
N PRO A 142 15.46 -0.56 4.55
CA PRO A 142 16.06 -1.89 4.62
C PRO A 142 15.10 -2.95 4.10
N LEU A 143 15.62 -4.02 3.50
CA LEU A 143 14.85 -5.24 3.24
C LEU A 143 14.47 -5.88 4.58
N ARG A 144 13.18 -6.10 4.79
CA ARG A 144 12.62 -6.68 6.03
C ARG A 144 11.94 -8.02 5.74
N GLU A 145 11.18 -8.53 6.72
CA GLU A 145 10.34 -9.72 6.57
C GLU A 145 9.41 -9.61 5.36
N HIS A 146 8.99 -10.75 4.82
CA HIS A 146 8.24 -10.80 3.57
C HIS A 146 6.96 -9.92 3.62
N SER A 147 6.82 -9.03 2.64
CA SER A 147 5.71 -8.06 2.50
C SER A 147 5.68 -6.91 3.52
N ARG A 148 6.65 -6.80 4.43
CA ARG A 148 6.73 -5.67 5.37
C ARG A 148 7.29 -4.43 4.67
N LYS A 149 6.49 -3.36 4.62
CA LYS A 149 6.85 -2.07 4.03
C LYS A 149 7.82 -1.29 4.96
N PRO A 150 8.66 -0.38 4.40
CA PRO A 150 9.65 0.35 5.17
C PRO A 150 8.98 1.40 6.06
N ASP A 151 9.48 1.58 7.29
CA ASP A 151 8.96 2.61 8.22
C ASP A 151 9.16 4.02 7.63
N GLU A 152 10.20 4.19 6.82
CA GLU A 152 10.53 5.40 6.07
C GLU A 152 9.40 5.81 5.11
N ALA A 153 8.61 4.88 4.59
CA ALA A 153 7.45 5.22 3.76
C ALA A 153 6.30 5.82 4.57
N PHE A 154 6.10 5.35 5.80
CA PHE A 154 5.08 5.93 6.68
C PHE A 154 5.49 7.32 7.13
N GLY A 155 6.75 7.52 7.51
CA GLY A 155 7.29 8.86 7.80
C GLY A 155 7.21 9.80 6.60
N ALA A 156 7.46 9.30 5.38
CA ALA A 156 7.27 10.07 4.15
C ALA A 156 5.80 10.43 3.91
N ALA A 157 4.87 9.51 4.16
CA ALA A 157 3.44 9.75 4.00
C ALA A 157 2.90 10.74 5.06
N GLU A 158 3.38 10.65 6.30
CA GLU A 158 3.11 11.63 7.36
C GLU A 158 3.64 13.01 7.00
N ALA A 159 4.88 13.10 6.51
CA ALA A 159 5.45 14.37 6.04
C ALA A 159 4.73 14.94 4.82
N LEU A 160 4.13 14.09 3.98
CA LEU A 160 3.33 14.50 2.81
C LEU A 160 2.03 15.16 3.25
N MET A 161 1.37 14.57 4.26
CA MET A 161 0.07 14.97 4.79
C MET A 161 0.14 15.10 6.33
N PRO A 162 0.79 16.15 6.87
CA PRO A 162 1.10 16.26 8.31
C PRO A 162 -0.13 16.39 9.21
N ASP A 163 -1.21 16.98 8.70
CA ASP A 163 -2.44 17.23 9.48
C ASP A 163 -3.56 16.24 9.19
N ALA A 164 -3.33 15.28 8.28
CA ALA A 164 -4.37 14.33 7.89
C ALA A 164 -4.61 13.27 8.97
N ARG A 165 -5.88 12.91 9.17
CA ARG A 165 -6.23 11.60 9.73
C ARG A 165 -5.84 10.52 8.72
N ARG A 166 -5.22 9.44 9.19
CA ARG A 166 -4.58 8.43 8.35
C ARG A 166 -5.12 7.03 8.64
N ILE A 167 -5.27 6.23 7.59
CA ILE A 167 -5.59 4.81 7.70
C ILE A 167 -4.64 3.97 6.83
N GLU A 168 -4.21 2.84 7.36
CA GLU A 168 -3.50 1.79 6.63
C GLU A 168 -4.43 0.60 6.39
N LEU A 169 -4.64 0.26 5.11
CA LEU A 169 -5.39 -0.91 4.67
C LEU A 169 -4.46 -2.08 4.39
N PHE A 170 -4.93 -3.28 4.75
CA PHE A 170 -4.19 -4.55 4.69
C PHE A 170 -2.97 -4.60 5.62
N SER A 171 -3.01 -3.80 6.68
CA SER A 171 -1.93 -3.74 7.65
C SER A 171 -1.73 -5.06 8.38
N ARG A 172 -0.47 -5.33 8.72
CA ARG A 172 -0.05 -6.45 9.57
C ARG A 172 0.58 -5.98 10.88
N GLN A 173 0.59 -4.66 11.10
CA GLN A 173 1.31 -4.02 12.18
C GLN A 173 0.55 -2.77 12.64
N ARG A 174 0.30 -2.64 13.94
CA ARG A 174 -0.24 -1.38 14.48
C ARG A 174 0.83 -0.30 14.46
N ARG A 175 0.43 0.91 14.05
CA ARG A 175 1.31 2.08 14.03
C ARG A 175 0.66 3.23 14.79
N PRO A 176 1.35 3.83 15.78
CA PRO A 176 0.85 5.02 16.47
C PRO A 176 0.44 6.12 15.48
N GLY A 177 -0.72 6.75 15.70
CA GLY A 177 -1.23 7.80 14.81
C GLY A 177 -1.90 7.31 13.52
N TRP A 178 -2.01 5.99 13.30
CA TRP A 178 -2.71 5.40 12.17
C TRP A 178 -3.88 4.52 12.63
N VAL A 179 -5.03 4.68 11.98
CA VAL A 179 -6.06 3.64 12.01
C VAL A 179 -5.57 2.48 11.16
N THR A 180 -5.77 1.24 11.60
CA THR A 180 -5.33 0.05 10.85
C THR A 180 -6.50 -0.85 10.55
N TRP A 181 -6.56 -1.35 9.32
CA TRP A 181 -7.53 -2.35 8.89
C TRP A 181 -6.79 -3.51 8.21
N GLY A 182 -7.02 -4.74 8.67
CA GLY A 182 -6.38 -5.93 8.11
C GLY A 182 -6.72 -7.20 8.88
N ASN A 183 -6.58 -8.34 8.20
CA ASN A 183 -6.91 -9.66 8.76
C ASN A 183 -5.79 -10.24 9.68
N GLU A 184 -4.65 -9.56 9.80
CA GLU A 184 -3.46 -10.04 10.53
C GLU A 184 -2.81 -8.93 11.39
N THR A 185 -3.56 -8.00 11.95
CA THR A 185 -3.04 -6.77 12.60
C THR A 185 -2.12 -6.99 13.83
N GLN A 186 -1.95 -8.24 14.29
CA GLN A 186 -1.05 -8.62 15.39
C GLN A 186 0.19 -9.42 14.93
N LYS A 187 0.37 -9.67 13.63
CA LYS A 187 1.42 -10.57 13.12
C LYS A 187 2.83 -10.03 13.31
N PHE A 188 2.97 -8.70 13.29
CA PHE A 188 4.16 -7.99 13.75
C PHE A 188 3.70 -7.12 14.92
N GLY A 189 4.40 -7.19 16.06
CA GLY A 189 4.08 -6.36 17.24
C GLY A 189 4.07 -4.86 16.91
N ASP A 190 3.71 -4.02 17.88
CA ASP A 190 3.57 -2.58 17.66
C ASP A 190 4.83 -1.98 16.98
N ALA A 191 4.63 -1.11 15.99
CA ALA A 191 5.73 -0.36 15.41
C ALA A 191 6.41 0.47 16.50
N ALA A 192 7.74 0.34 16.57
CA ALA A 192 8.58 1.14 17.43
C ALA A 192 8.57 2.61 17.00
#